data_AF-A0AAU9X8F6-F1
#
_entry.id   AF-A0AAU9X8F6-F1
#
_cell.length_a   1.000
_cell.length_b   1.000
_cell.length_c   1.000
_cell.angle_alpha   90.00
_cell.angle_beta   90.00
_cell.angle_gamma   90.00
#
_symmetry.space_group_name_H-M   'P 1'
#
loop_
_entity.id
_entity.type
_entity.pdbx_description
1 polymer ?
#
loop_
_entity_poly.entity_id
_entity_poly.type
_entity_poly.pdbx_seq_one_letter_code
_entity_poly.pdbx_strand_id
1 'polypeptide(L)'
;MGSYNCTCKEGYYGDGNMYRLALTCKEIFDRNVSIKSGEVTLDLDSKPISIFCYVGDCGDGGWTLIMKINGNKSTFHYNSQFWSNRSAYNLPGGKTGFDLQETMLPTYWNTPFSKICLGMKIGHQLRFIVINRHANSLFSLIADGKYRATSLGRNTWKWLIGSRASLQRNCNKEGFNAVGDSLRHSKARIGIMANEQNHCGSCDSRIGFGTGGRFDDSNTCGNEATHSLDNGDKHIKAMGYILRTFHYDSQFWSNRNAYNFAGGKTGFDSQETKLPTYWSTPFSKICLGMKIGHQLGFIVINRHANSLYSLIADGKYRATSLGRNTWKSLVGPQASLQLNCSKEGFNAVGDSPIFSKARIGITANQQNDCSSCNSRIGFGTGGLYDDSNTCGNEATHSPDNGNKHIKAMGYILVHNTENIFQHRSFFKMRLLFAIYFIVNVLALLVVLVRARQQSCTTNHCGEISKDIKTLHTEVKNLIALVKDALRSKLKGTFPDNIYRCFFQCCYFSSVLNALRFSNRIVIFLTVYPFSSCKEQYDLGKSRRSQIYRLMFGSQKIPVFCHMENFGCGGNKKLKAETFHYDSHFWSNRNVYHLTGGKTGFDSQETKLPTY
;
A
#
# COMPACT_ATOMS: atom_id res chain seq x y z
N MET A 1 4.40 -35.75 26.86
CA MET A 1 5.48 -34.78 26.57
C MET A 1 5.83 -34.90 25.09
N GLY A 2 5.91 -33.76 24.39
CA GLY A 2 6.30 -33.71 22.98
C GLY A 2 5.77 -32.45 22.32
N SER A 3 6.32 -31.27 22.66
CA SER A 3 6.11 -30.06 21.85
C SER A 3 7.09 -30.09 20.69
N TYR A 4 6.61 -30.38 19.49
CA TYR A 4 7.42 -30.29 18.28
C TYR A 4 7.64 -28.80 17.97
N ASN A 5 8.88 -28.34 18.06
CA ASN A 5 9.25 -26.97 17.67
C ASN A 5 9.49 -26.96 16.15
N CYS A 6 8.47 -26.61 15.38
CA CYS A 6 8.55 -26.57 13.93
C CYS A 6 9.29 -25.30 13.47
N THR A 7 10.57 -25.43 13.17
CA THR A 7 11.32 -24.38 12.46
C THR A 7 10.87 -24.32 11.00
N CYS A 8 10.48 -23.14 10.51
CA CYS A 8 10.16 -22.96 9.10
C CYS A 8 11.40 -23.25 8.22
N LYS A 9 11.18 -23.87 7.05
CA LYS A 9 12.24 -23.97 6.02
C LYS A 9 12.75 -22.57 5.64
N GLU A 10 14.02 -22.46 5.27
CA GLU A 10 14.61 -21.22 4.79
C GLU A 10 13.73 -20.55 3.73
N GLY A 11 13.44 -19.26 3.93
CA GLY A 11 12.57 -18.45 3.06
C GLY A 11 11.07 -18.49 3.36
N TYR A 12 10.64 -19.33 4.30
CA TYR A 12 9.28 -19.31 4.85
C TYR A 12 9.30 -18.76 6.26
N TYR A 13 8.28 -17.99 6.63
CA TYR A 13 8.09 -17.53 8.00
C TYR A 13 6.64 -17.79 8.44
N GLY A 14 6.44 -18.06 9.74
CA GLY A 14 5.16 -18.50 10.28
C GLY A 14 5.26 -18.98 11.73
N ASP A 15 4.12 -19.28 12.35
CA ASP A 15 3.96 -19.74 13.74
C ASP A 15 3.95 -21.28 13.87
N GLY A 16 4.46 -21.99 12.88
CA GLY A 16 4.43 -23.45 12.80
C GLY A 16 3.12 -24.04 12.23
N ASN A 17 2.03 -23.27 12.16
CA ASN A 17 0.73 -23.69 11.60
C ASN A 17 0.38 -23.01 10.27
N MET A 18 1.02 -21.87 9.93
CA MET A 18 0.79 -21.15 8.67
C MET A 18 2.11 -20.70 8.02
N TYR A 19 2.45 -21.23 6.85
CA TYR A 19 3.64 -20.86 6.07
C TYR A 19 3.34 -19.70 5.11
N ARG A 20 4.10 -18.59 5.19
CA ARG A 20 4.01 -17.45 4.27
C ARG A 20 5.35 -17.19 3.58
N LEU A 21 5.26 -16.81 2.31
CA LEU A 21 6.37 -16.32 1.51
C LEU A 21 6.46 -14.79 1.63
N ALA A 22 7.69 -14.28 1.64
CA ALA A 22 7.91 -12.83 1.64
C ALA A 22 7.69 -12.25 0.23
N LEU A 23 7.33 -10.98 0.14
CA LEU A 23 7.18 -10.29 -1.15
C LEU A 23 8.47 -9.61 -1.59
N THR A 24 9.37 -9.33 -0.64
CA THR A 24 10.65 -8.64 -0.90
C THR A 24 11.75 -9.15 0.00
N CYS A 25 13.00 -9.00 -0.44
CA CYS A 25 14.17 -9.24 0.40
C CYS A 25 14.25 -8.31 1.61
N LYS A 26 13.68 -7.10 1.51
CA LYS A 26 13.62 -6.14 2.61
C LYS A 26 12.74 -6.64 3.74
N GLU A 27 11.61 -7.26 3.40
CA GLU A 27 10.71 -7.90 4.38
C GLU A 27 11.40 -9.06 5.12
N ILE A 28 12.22 -9.85 4.44
CA ILE A 28 12.98 -10.95 5.05
C ILE A 28 14.06 -10.42 5.99
N PHE A 29 14.77 -9.39 5.53
CA PHE A 29 15.84 -8.74 6.28
C PHE A 29 15.30 -8.07 7.55
N ASP A 30 14.22 -7.29 7.43
CA ASP A 30 13.60 -6.57 8.56
C ASP A 30 13.03 -7.49 9.64
N ARG A 31 12.82 -8.76 9.31
CA ARG A 31 12.33 -9.79 10.25
C ARG A 31 13.43 -10.66 10.83
N ASN A 32 14.70 -10.40 10.50
CA ASN A 32 15.83 -11.27 10.86
C ASN A 32 15.65 -12.75 10.41
N VAL A 33 14.81 -13.01 9.40
CA VAL A 33 14.60 -14.39 8.88
C VAL A 33 15.82 -14.86 8.09
N SER A 34 16.47 -13.94 7.37
CA SER A 34 17.81 -14.14 6.84
C SER A 34 18.59 -12.83 6.94
N ILE A 35 19.65 -12.87 7.75
CA ILE A 35 20.60 -11.76 7.95
C ILE A 35 21.81 -11.86 7.00
N LYS A 36 21.86 -12.89 6.16
CA LYS A 36 22.93 -13.13 5.19
C LYS A 36 22.40 -13.00 3.76
N SER A 37 23.29 -12.63 2.85
CA SER A 37 22.95 -12.63 1.42
C SER A 37 22.79 -14.07 0.95
N GLY A 38 21.75 -14.37 0.17
CA GLY A 38 21.43 -15.75 -0.20
C GLY A 38 20.15 -15.87 -1.04
N GLU A 39 19.89 -17.08 -1.51
CA GLU A 39 18.64 -17.42 -2.20
C GLU A 39 17.48 -17.37 -1.21
N VAL A 40 16.42 -16.67 -1.58
CA VAL A 40 15.15 -16.70 -0.84
C VAL A 40 13.99 -16.84 -1.80
N THR A 41 12.95 -17.55 -1.40
CA THR A 41 11.72 -17.67 -2.20
C THR A 41 10.78 -16.53 -1.86
N LEU A 42 10.46 -15.72 -2.87
CA LEU A 42 9.51 -14.62 -2.77
C LEU A 42 8.19 -15.00 -3.44
N ASP A 43 7.07 -14.50 -2.94
CA ASP A 43 5.80 -14.51 -3.66
C ASP A 43 5.73 -13.31 -4.60
N LEU A 44 5.77 -13.57 -5.91
CA LEU A 44 5.65 -12.57 -6.96
C LEU A 44 4.44 -12.94 -7.83
N ASP A 45 3.39 -12.12 -7.76
CA ASP A 45 2.10 -12.35 -8.45
C ASP A 45 1.47 -13.72 -8.12
N SER A 46 1.42 -14.10 -6.84
CA SER A 46 0.89 -15.39 -6.38
C SER A 46 1.68 -16.60 -6.88
N LYS A 47 2.95 -16.39 -7.26
CA LYS A 47 3.87 -17.45 -7.69
C LYS A 47 5.14 -17.40 -6.84
N PRO A 48 5.57 -18.54 -6.25
CA PRO A 48 6.85 -18.62 -5.59
C PRO A 48 7.98 -18.53 -6.61
N ILE A 49 8.87 -17.55 -6.45
CA ILE A 49 10.06 -17.37 -7.28
C ILE A 49 11.27 -17.23 -6.37
N SER A 50 12.25 -18.11 -6.54
CA SER A 50 13.49 -18.06 -5.78
C SER A 50 14.43 -17.01 -6.38
N ILE A 51 14.85 -16.05 -5.56
CA ILE A 51 15.61 -14.86 -5.94
C ILE A 51 16.71 -14.61 -4.90
N PHE A 52 17.85 -14.12 -5.37
CA PHE A 52 18.94 -13.70 -4.50
C PHE A 52 18.62 -12.38 -3.78
N CYS A 53 18.73 -12.41 -2.47
CA CYS A 53 18.66 -11.26 -1.58
C CYS A 53 20.05 -10.82 -1.15
N TYR A 54 20.32 -9.52 -1.18
CA TYR A 54 21.62 -8.95 -0.83
C TYR A 54 21.53 -8.02 0.39
N VAL A 55 22.46 -8.20 1.32
CA VAL A 55 22.50 -7.51 2.63
C VAL A 55 23.80 -6.70 2.81
N GLY A 56 24.58 -6.49 1.74
CA GLY A 56 25.90 -5.83 1.82
C GLY A 56 25.93 -4.36 1.41
N ASP A 57 27.02 -3.99 0.72
CA ASP A 57 27.59 -2.65 0.46
C ASP A 57 26.72 -1.58 -0.26
N CYS A 58 25.41 -1.76 -0.28
CA CYS A 58 24.43 -0.75 -0.67
C CYS A 58 23.68 -0.14 0.54
N GLY A 59 24.19 -0.35 1.76
CA GLY A 59 23.77 0.36 2.98
C GLY A 59 22.56 -0.27 3.69
N ASP A 60 21.37 -0.19 3.09
CA ASP A 60 20.09 -0.40 3.80
C ASP A 60 19.71 -1.87 4.09
N GLY A 61 20.48 -2.83 3.58
CA GLY A 61 20.15 -4.27 3.64
C GLY A 61 18.87 -4.65 2.89
N GLY A 62 18.67 -5.95 2.66
CA GLY A 62 17.41 -6.47 2.08
C GLY A 62 17.16 -6.08 0.61
N TRP A 63 18.22 -5.93 -0.18
CA TRP A 63 18.14 -5.61 -1.61
C TRP A 63 17.61 -6.80 -2.41
N THR A 64 16.58 -6.56 -3.23
CA THR A 64 16.00 -7.59 -4.10
C THR A 64 16.61 -7.51 -5.50
N LEU A 65 17.20 -8.61 -6.00
CA LEU A 65 17.76 -8.68 -7.36
C LEU A 65 16.68 -8.46 -8.43
N ILE A 66 17.01 -7.64 -9.43
CA ILE A 66 16.18 -7.37 -10.61
C ILE A 66 16.72 -8.07 -11.85
N MET A 67 18.00 -7.86 -12.15
CA MET A 67 18.62 -8.38 -13.36
C MET A 67 20.14 -8.47 -13.24
N LYS A 68 20.72 -9.31 -14.09
CA LYS A 68 22.15 -9.51 -14.24
C LYS A 68 22.52 -9.43 -15.73
N ILE A 69 23.52 -8.62 -16.06
CA ILE A 69 23.91 -8.30 -17.45
C ILE A 69 25.36 -8.67 -17.66
N ASN A 70 25.66 -9.48 -18.67
CA ASN A 70 27.03 -9.79 -19.02
C ASN A 70 27.47 -8.90 -20.18
N GLY A 71 28.43 -8.01 -19.93
CA GLY A 71 28.96 -7.08 -20.94
C GLY A 71 29.55 -7.75 -22.19
N ASN A 72 29.82 -9.06 -22.15
CA ASN A 72 30.28 -9.85 -23.30
C ASN A 72 29.14 -10.45 -24.13
N LYS A 73 27.89 -10.27 -23.73
CA LYS A 73 26.71 -10.81 -24.40
C LYS A 73 25.80 -9.69 -24.91
N SER A 74 25.18 -9.92 -26.05
CA SER A 74 24.24 -8.98 -26.67
C SER A 74 22.81 -9.04 -26.09
N THR A 75 22.52 -10.00 -25.20
CA THR A 75 21.20 -10.26 -24.61
C THR A 75 20.51 -9.00 -24.11
N PHE A 76 21.23 -8.18 -23.34
CA PHE A 76 20.73 -6.93 -22.78
C PHE A 76 21.36 -5.70 -23.42
N HIS A 77 21.77 -5.79 -24.69
CA HIS A 77 22.17 -4.61 -25.47
C HIS A 77 21.12 -3.51 -25.38
N TYR A 78 21.51 -2.24 -25.55
CA TYR A 78 20.61 -1.08 -25.41
C TYR A 78 19.30 -1.24 -26.21
N ASN A 79 19.38 -1.76 -27.43
CA ASN A 79 18.23 -1.97 -28.33
C ASN A 79 17.42 -3.25 -28.06
N SER A 80 17.79 -4.03 -27.04
CA SER A 80 17.11 -5.28 -26.73
C SER A 80 15.65 -5.07 -26.33
N GLN A 81 14.77 -5.93 -26.84
CA GLN A 81 13.34 -5.92 -26.51
C GLN A 81 13.07 -6.24 -25.04
N PHE A 82 14.03 -6.86 -24.33
CA PHE A 82 13.92 -7.11 -22.88
C PHE A 82 13.73 -5.82 -22.07
N TRP A 83 14.19 -4.66 -22.57
CA TRP A 83 13.98 -3.37 -21.89
C TRP A 83 12.53 -2.88 -21.95
N SER A 84 11.78 -3.30 -22.97
CA SER A 84 10.41 -2.83 -23.27
C SER A 84 9.33 -3.90 -23.14
N ASN A 85 9.69 -5.15 -22.81
CA ASN A 85 8.75 -6.25 -22.58
C ASN A 85 8.68 -6.68 -21.10
N ARG A 86 7.73 -7.57 -20.79
CA ARG A 86 7.54 -8.17 -19.45
C ARG A 86 7.86 -9.66 -19.49
N SER A 87 9.00 -9.99 -20.08
CA SER A 87 9.44 -11.37 -20.26
C SER A 87 10.61 -11.68 -19.35
N ALA A 88 10.50 -12.76 -18.58
CA ALA A 88 11.62 -13.25 -17.79
C ALA A 88 12.67 -13.88 -18.70
N TYR A 89 13.94 -13.80 -18.29
CA TYR A 89 15.05 -14.47 -18.95
C TYR A 89 15.90 -15.21 -17.90
N ASN A 90 16.19 -16.49 -18.15
CA ASN A 90 17.04 -17.31 -17.28
C ASN A 90 16.73 -17.14 -15.78
N LEU A 91 15.51 -17.48 -15.35
CA LEU A 91 15.10 -17.42 -13.94
C LEU A 91 16.05 -18.17 -12.98
N PRO A 92 16.61 -19.35 -13.34
CA PRO A 92 17.59 -20.02 -12.47
C PRO A 92 18.81 -19.14 -12.14
N GLY A 93 19.25 -18.29 -13.06
CA GLY A 93 20.33 -17.34 -12.83
C GLY A 93 20.00 -16.27 -11.79
N GLY A 94 18.74 -16.10 -11.40
CA GLY A 94 18.33 -15.19 -10.33
C GLY A 94 18.48 -15.74 -8.92
N LYS A 95 18.73 -17.04 -8.76
CA LYS A 95 18.87 -17.71 -7.47
C LYS A 95 20.23 -17.45 -6.82
N THR A 96 21.24 -17.29 -7.65
CA THR A 96 22.63 -17.11 -7.24
C THR A 96 22.99 -15.64 -7.06
N GLY A 97 24.04 -15.36 -6.30
CA GLY A 97 24.54 -14.01 -6.04
C GLY A 97 25.33 -13.40 -7.21
N PHE A 98 26.53 -12.91 -6.92
CA PHE A 98 27.36 -12.19 -7.90
C PHE A 98 28.20 -13.11 -8.79
N ASP A 99 27.52 -14.03 -9.47
CA ASP A 99 28.08 -14.91 -10.50
C ASP A 99 27.99 -14.30 -11.91
N LEU A 100 28.36 -15.07 -12.94
CA LEU A 100 28.44 -14.59 -14.33
C LEU A 100 27.22 -15.00 -15.19
N GLN A 101 26.14 -15.48 -14.56
CA GLN A 101 24.94 -15.90 -15.27
C GLN A 101 23.97 -14.73 -15.46
N GLU A 102 23.57 -14.47 -16.70
CA GLU A 102 22.58 -13.44 -17.02
C GLU A 102 21.19 -13.82 -16.52
N THR A 103 20.38 -12.84 -16.10
CA THR A 103 18.98 -13.07 -15.72
C THR A 103 18.16 -11.79 -15.84
N MET A 104 16.87 -11.95 -16.09
CA MET A 104 15.86 -10.89 -15.95
C MET A 104 14.67 -11.47 -15.20
N LEU A 105 14.39 -10.91 -14.03
CA LEU A 105 13.39 -11.41 -13.10
C LEU A 105 12.10 -10.59 -13.19
N PRO A 106 10.94 -11.15 -12.78
CA PRO A 106 9.68 -10.41 -12.71
C PRO A 106 9.71 -9.17 -11.84
N THR A 107 10.68 -9.08 -10.93
CA THR A 107 10.97 -7.87 -10.15
C THR A 107 11.31 -6.67 -11.03
N TYR A 108 11.74 -6.86 -12.28
CA TYR A 108 11.93 -5.77 -13.26
C TYR A 108 10.67 -4.95 -13.52
N TRP A 109 9.51 -5.60 -13.67
CA TRP A 109 8.25 -4.94 -14.06
C TRP A 109 7.19 -4.89 -12.96
N ASN A 110 7.23 -5.79 -11.99
CA ASN A 110 6.19 -5.91 -10.96
C ASN A 110 6.53 -5.25 -9.62
N THR A 111 7.72 -4.66 -9.49
CA THR A 111 8.15 -4.20 -8.17
C THR A 111 8.55 -2.72 -8.10
N PRO A 112 7.85 -1.92 -7.27
CA PRO A 112 8.20 -0.52 -7.05
C PRO A 112 9.47 -0.37 -6.24
N PHE A 113 10.12 0.79 -6.36
CA PHE A 113 11.30 1.09 -5.57
C PHE A 113 11.52 2.59 -5.37
N SER A 114 12.38 2.89 -4.41
CA SER A 114 12.87 4.22 -4.05
C SER A 114 14.38 4.39 -4.24
N LYS A 115 15.11 3.27 -4.22
CA LYS A 115 16.53 3.22 -4.50
C LYS A 115 16.85 2.06 -5.43
N ILE A 116 17.88 2.24 -6.25
CA ILE A 116 18.49 1.20 -7.08
C ILE A 116 19.95 1.05 -6.66
N CYS A 117 20.37 -0.17 -6.35
CA CYS A 117 21.76 -0.54 -6.13
C CYS A 117 22.30 -1.15 -7.42
N LEU A 118 23.35 -0.54 -7.96
CA LEU A 118 24.00 -0.95 -9.19
C LEU A 118 25.38 -1.50 -8.86
N GLY A 119 25.66 -2.74 -9.27
CA GLY A 119 26.93 -3.40 -9.06
C GLY A 119 27.63 -3.73 -10.37
N MET A 120 28.96 -3.59 -10.42
CA MET A 120 29.77 -4.12 -11.52
C MET A 120 30.88 -5.01 -10.98
N LYS A 121 31.05 -6.19 -11.58
CA LYS A 121 32.14 -7.12 -11.31
C LYS A 121 33.11 -7.17 -12.49
N ILE A 122 34.38 -6.90 -12.22
CA ILE A 122 35.49 -6.94 -13.16
C ILE A 122 36.61 -7.78 -12.52
N GLY A 123 36.85 -8.97 -13.07
CA GLY A 123 37.69 -9.97 -12.41
C GLY A 123 37.16 -10.29 -11.01
N HIS A 124 37.99 -10.08 -9.98
CA HIS A 124 37.63 -10.28 -8.58
C HIS A 124 37.05 -9.02 -7.90
N GLN A 125 37.10 -7.85 -8.55
CA GLN A 125 36.58 -6.61 -7.96
C GLN A 125 35.09 -6.49 -8.23
N LEU A 126 34.30 -6.33 -7.16
CA LEU A 126 32.87 -6.05 -7.20
C LEU A 126 32.63 -4.71 -6.50
N ARG A 127 32.04 -3.76 -7.21
CA ARG A 127 31.82 -2.39 -6.70
C ARG A 127 30.38 -1.99 -6.91
N PHE A 128 29.85 -1.22 -5.96
CA PHE A 128 28.46 -0.78 -5.98
C PHE A 128 28.33 0.75 -5.93
N ILE A 129 27.24 1.24 -6.50
CA ILE A 129 26.72 2.60 -6.31
C ILE A 129 25.20 2.55 -6.10
N VAL A 130 24.64 3.59 -5.50
CA VAL A 130 23.20 3.71 -5.24
C VAL A 130 22.62 4.92 -5.95
N ILE A 131 21.50 4.73 -6.63
CA ILE A 131 20.67 5.80 -7.21
C ILE A 131 19.40 5.94 -6.38
N ASN A 132 19.18 7.13 -5.81
CA ASN A 132 17.91 7.48 -5.17
C ASN A 132 16.91 7.90 -6.25
N ARG A 133 15.96 7.02 -6.57
CA ARG A 133 14.94 7.27 -7.60
C ARG A 133 13.66 6.49 -7.27
N HIS A 134 12.54 7.21 -7.20
CA HIS A 134 11.23 6.59 -7.06
C HIS A 134 10.67 6.16 -8.43
N ALA A 135 10.23 4.91 -8.55
CA ALA A 135 9.48 4.41 -9.70
C ALA A 135 8.54 3.25 -9.35
N ASN A 136 7.48 3.06 -10.14
CA ASN A 136 6.54 1.94 -9.98
C ASN A 136 7.17 0.58 -10.32
N SER A 137 8.20 0.59 -11.17
CA SER A 137 9.10 -0.51 -11.50
C SER A 137 10.21 -0.04 -12.43
N LEU A 138 11.25 -0.85 -12.64
CA LEU A 138 12.35 -0.46 -13.53
C LEU A 138 11.88 -0.44 -14.99
N PHE A 139 10.97 -1.36 -15.33
CA PHE A 139 10.20 -1.33 -16.58
C PHE A 139 9.54 0.03 -16.81
N SER A 140 8.76 0.53 -15.85
CA SER A 140 8.05 1.82 -16.02
C SER A 140 8.99 3.02 -16.17
N LEU A 141 10.24 2.89 -15.72
CA LEU A 141 11.26 3.92 -15.78
C LEU A 141 12.07 3.88 -17.08
N ILE A 142 12.16 2.73 -17.74
CA ILE A 142 13.02 2.52 -18.92
C ILE A 142 12.21 2.33 -20.20
N ALA A 143 11.11 1.57 -20.17
CA ALA A 143 10.43 1.04 -21.34
C ALA A 143 9.89 2.09 -22.31
N ASP A 144 9.57 3.29 -21.82
CA ASP A 144 9.08 4.39 -22.66
C ASP A 144 10.17 5.12 -23.45
N GLY A 145 11.44 4.73 -23.26
CA GLY A 145 12.59 5.30 -23.95
C GLY A 145 12.93 6.75 -23.57
N LYS A 146 12.21 7.37 -22.63
CA LYS A 146 12.44 8.77 -22.27
C LYS A 146 13.70 8.93 -21.42
N TYR A 147 14.51 9.93 -21.75
CA TYR A 147 15.67 10.30 -20.96
C TYR A 147 15.25 10.87 -19.60
N ARG A 148 15.91 10.43 -18.53
CA ARG A 148 15.69 10.93 -17.16
C ARG A 148 17.03 11.07 -16.46
N ALA A 149 17.42 12.31 -16.17
CA ALA A 149 18.71 12.59 -15.58
C ALA A 149 18.87 12.03 -14.15
N THR A 150 20.11 11.68 -13.80
CA THR A 150 20.57 11.48 -12.41
C THR A 150 21.54 12.59 -12.02
N SER A 151 21.98 12.58 -10.76
CA SER A 151 22.93 13.57 -10.22
C SER A 151 24.02 12.88 -9.40
N LEU A 152 24.50 11.72 -9.85
CA LEU A 152 25.53 10.96 -9.15
C LEU A 152 26.92 11.57 -9.35
N GLY A 153 27.13 12.21 -10.49
CA GLY A 153 28.42 12.75 -10.89
C GLY A 153 29.35 11.71 -11.51
N ARG A 154 30.24 12.20 -12.36
CA ARG A 154 31.23 11.42 -13.14
C ARG A 154 32.04 10.44 -12.28
N ASN A 155 32.56 10.90 -11.14
CA ASN A 155 33.43 10.10 -10.29
C ASN A 155 32.71 8.88 -9.70
N THR A 156 31.42 9.02 -9.40
CA THR A 156 30.57 7.91 -8.92
C THR A 156 30.41 6.84 -9.99
N TRP A 157 30.24 7.21 -11.26
CA TRP A 157 30.22 6.23 -12.35
C TRP A 157 31.57 5.57 -12.58
N LYS A 158 32.67 6.34 -12.52
CA LYS A 158 34.04 5.79 -12.61
C LYS A 158 34.35 4.82 -11.46
N TRP A 159 33.79 5.06 -10.27
CA TRP A 159 33.94 4.16 -9.13
C TRP A 159 33.53 2.72 -9.43
N LEU A 160 32.47 2.49 -10.20
CA LEU A 160 32.04 1.13 -10.59
C LEU A 160 33.14 0.33 -11.31
N ILE A 161 34.02 1.02 -12.04
CA ILE A 161 35.09 0.41 -12.84
C ILE A 161 36.42 0.36 -12.06
N GLY A 162 36.64 1.32 -11.15
CA GLY A 162 37.85 1.44 -10.34
C GLY A 162 38.94 2.27 -11.02
N SER A 163 40.21 2.01 -10.68
CA SER A 163 41.36 2.81 -11.16
C SER A 163 41.55 2.78 -12.68
N ARG A 164 40.96 1.80 -13.37
CA ARG A 164 41.02 1.65 -14.83
C ARG A 164 39.93 2.44 -15.56
N ALA A 165 39.02 3.11 -14.86
CA ALA A 165 37.92 3.86 -15.46
C ALA A 165 38.43 5.00 -16.34
N SER A 166 37.81 5.16 -17.51
CA SER A 166 38.15 6.22 -18.46
C SER A 166 36.89 6.78 -19.10
N LEU A 167 36.81 8.10 -19.25
CA LEU A 167 35.75 8.80 -19.96
C LEU A 167 36.36 10.01 -20.67
N GLN A 168 35.74 10.47 -21.75
CA GLN A 168 36.12 11.74 -22.38
C GLN A 168 35.76 12.90 -21.45
N ARG A 169 36.48 14.02 -21.54
CA ARG A 169 36.53 15.03 -20.45
C ARG A 169 35.27 15.88 -20.29
N ASN A 170 34.53 16.08 -21.38
CA ASN A 170 33.40 16.99 -21.47
C ASN A 170 32.12 16.22 -21.71
N CYS A 171 30.96 16.88 -21.62
CA CYS A 171 29.65 16.24 -21.54
C CYS A 171 29.55 15.17 -20.42
N ASN A 172 28.51 15.23 -19.59
CA ASN A 172 28.31 14.24 -18.52
C ASN A 172 26.84 13.85 -18.46
N LYS A 173 26.29 13.39 -19.59
CA LYS A 173 24.87 13.02 -19.70
C LYS A 173 24.65 11.69 -18.97
N GLU A 174 24.21 11.78 -17.72
CA GLU A 174 23.96 10.64 -16.86
C GLU A 174 22.47 10.40 -16.59
N GLY A 175 22.08 9.14 -16.43
CA GLY A 175 20.78 8.73 -15.95
C GLY A 175 20.18 7.57 -16.73
N PHE A 176 18.86 7.59 -16.87
CA PHE A 176 18.08 6.55 -17.55
C PHE A 176 17.85 6.93 -19.01
N ASN A 177 18.00 5.95 -19.92
CA ASN A 177 17.90 6.14 -21.37
C ASN A 177 18.78 7.31 -21.87
N ALA A 178 20.02 7.38 -21.39
CA ALA A 178 21.01 8.33 -21.87
C ALA A 178 21.41 7.91 -23.30
N VAL A 179 21.13 8.77 -24.27
CA VAL A 179 21.44 8.54 -25.70
C VAL A 179 21.90 9.83 -26.37
N GLY A 180 22.87 9.72 -27.28
CA GLY A 180 23.25 10.80 -28.20
C GLY A 180 22.21 11.03 -29.30
N ASP A 181 22.49 11.94 -30.23
CA ASP A 181 21.54 12.36 -31.28
C ASP A 181 21.42 11.33 -32.41
N SER A 182 22.42 10.47 -32.58
CA SER A 182 22.44 9.40 -33.58
C SER A 182 22.49 8.01 -32.93
N LEU A 183 21.90 7.04 -33.63
CA LEU A 183 21.93 5.62 -33.26
C LEU A 183 23.35 5.04 -33.16
N ARG A 184 24.36 5.66 -33.77
CA ARG A 184 25.75 5.20 -33.70
C ARG A 184 26.52 5.71 -32.48
N HIS A 185 26.09 6.79 -31.85
CA HIS A 185 26.77 7.35 -30.68
C HIS A 185 26.51 6.51 -29.44
N SER A 186 27.35 6.71 -28.43
CA SER A 186 27.22 6.07 -27.13
C SER A 186 25.80 6.21 -26.58
N LYS A 187 25.36 5.14 -25.90
CA LYS A 187 24.04 5.04 -25.29
C LYS A 187 24.08 4.12 -24.08
N ALA A 188 23.23 4.38 -23.10
CA ALA A 188 23.10 3.60 -21.88
C ALA A 188 21.64 3.62 -21.39
N ARG A 189 21.11 2.45 -21.03
CA ARG A 189 19.79 2.38 -20.35
C ARG A 189 19.87 2.93 -18.95
N ILE A 190 20.98 2.68 -18.27
CA ILE A 190 21.34 3.28 -16.99
C ILE A 190 22.84 3.54 -17.03
N GLY A 191 23.27 4.80 -17.03
CA GLY A 191 24.70 5.10 -17.16
C GLY A 191 25.01 6.56 -17.37
N ILE A 192 26.30 6.83 -17.59
CA ILE A 192 26.83 8.12 -18.03
C ILE A 192 27.42 7.98 -19.43
N MET A 193 27.26 9.02 -20.23
CA MET A 193 27.96 9.20 -21.49
C MET A 193 28.74 10.51 -21.44
N ALA A 194 29.91 10.51 -22.06
CA ALA A 194 30.79 11.66 -22.14
C ALA A 194 31.39 11.79 -23.54
N ASN A 195 31.91 12.99 -23.80
CA ASN A 195 32.37 13.44 -25.09
C ASN A 195 33.62 14.34 -24.94
N GLU A 196 34.35 14.62 -26.02
CA GLU A 196 35.41 15.64 -25.98
C GLU A 196 34.85 17.05 -26.15
N GLN A 197 33.67 17.21 -26.74
CA GLN A 197 32.94 18.49 -26.79
C GLN A 197 31.97 18.66 -25.63
N ASN A 198 31.50 19.89 -25.41
CA ASN A 198 30.51 20.21 -24.37
C ASN A 198 29.11 19.66 -24.68
N HIS A 199 28.79 19.43 -25.96
CA HIS A 199 27.51 18.87 -26.35
C HIS A 199 27.49 17.34 -26.21
N CYS A 200 26.32 16.81 -25.86
CA CYS A 200 26.11 15.38 -25.61
C CYS A 200 25.50 14.63 -26.80
N GLY A 201 25.41 15.27 -27.97
CA GLY A 201 24.85 14.68 -29.18
C GLY A 201 25.72 13.60 -29.82
N SER A 202 27.04 13.72 -29.71
CA SER A 202 28.01 12.85 -30.38
C SER A 202 28.89 12.06 -29.42
N CYS A 203 28.38 11.75 -28.23
CA CYS A 203 29.17 11.09 -27.18
C CYS A 203 29.84 9.80 -27.69
N ASP A 204 31.12 9.68 -27.37
CA ASP A 204 32.00 8.63 -27.87
C ASP A 204 32.53 7.75 -26.72
N SER A 205 32.27 8.12 -25.46
CA SER A 205 32.56 7.31 -24.27
C SER A 205 31.35 7.13 -23.35
N ARG A 206 31.36 6.04 -22.58
CA ARG A 206 30.27 5.65 -21.67
C ARG A 206 30.72 4.71 -20.55
N ILE A 207 29.96 4.76 -19.45
CA ILE A 207 29.94 3.74 -18.40
C ILE A 207 28.48 3.41 -18.10
N GLY A 208 28.09 2.14 -18.09
CA GLY A 208 26.71 1.81 -17.72
C GLY A 208 26.27 0.36 -17.92
N PHE A 209 24.95 0.22 -17.86
CA PHE A 209 24.18 -1.01 -17.99
C PHE A 209 23.25 -0.89 -19.19
N GLY A 210 23.17 -1.94 -20.01
CA GLY A 210 22.42 -1.91 -21.25
C GLY A 210 22.97 -0.87 -22.22
N THR A 211 24.26 -0.94 -22.49
CA THR A 211 24.98 0.02 -23.31
C THR A 211 25.13 -0.44 -24.76
N GLY A 212 25.60 0.47 -25.61
CA GLY A 212 25.92 0.25 -27.03
C GLY A 212 26.49 1.52 -27.65
N GLY A 213 26.72 1.52 -28.97
CA GLY A 213 27.23 2.64 -29.75
C GLY A 213 28.68 2.45 -30.21
N ARG A 214 29.33 3.57 -30.54
CA ARG A 214 30.63 3.64 -31.21
C ARG A 214 31.75 2.89 -30.46
N PHE A 215 32.76 2.49 -31.24
CA PHE A 215 33.98 1.75 -30.89
C PHE A 215 33.80 0.29 -30.49
N ASP A 216 32.89 -0.01 -29.57
CA ASP A 216 32.47 -1.38 -29.27
C ASP A 216 30.97 -1.44 -28.97
N ASP A 217 30.14 -1.62 -29.99
CA ASP A 217 28.67 -1.75 -29.81
C ASP A 217 28.29 -3.01 -29.02
N SER A 218 29.16 -4.03 -29.01
CA SER A 218 28.92 -5.28 -28.29
C SER A 218 29.13 -5.17 -26.78
N ASN A 219 29.75 -4.09 -26.29
CA ASN A 219 29.92 -3.82 -24.86
C ASN A 219 28.58 -3.34 -24.26
N THR A 220 27.82 -4.29 -23.70
CA THR A 220 26.48 -4.06 -23.11
C THR A 220 26.50 -3.68 -21.64
N CYS A 221 27.64 -3.86 -20.95
CA CYS A 221 27.83 -3.43 -19.57
C CYS A 221 29.32 -3.26 -19.27
N GLY A 222 29.69 -2.11 -18.71
CA GLY A 222 31.09 -1.78 -18.39
C GLY A 222 31.45 -0.37 -18.83
N ASN A 223 32.69 -0.19 -19.27
CA ASN A 223 33.26 1.09 -19.70
C ASN A 223 33.81 0.99 -21.12
N GLU A 224 33.34 1.90 -21.97
CA GLU A 224 33.84 2.09 -23.32
C GLU A 224 34.33 3.53 -23.46
N ALA A 225 35.56 3.71 -23.90
CA ALA A 225 36.18 5.02 -23.97
C ALA A 225 37.34 4.99 -24.98
N THR A 226 37.23 5.81 -26.02
CA THR A 226 38.24 5.98 -27.08
C THR A 226 38.42 7.49 -27.37
N HIS A 227 39.65 7.93 -27.63
CA HIS A 227 40.04 9.32 -27.98
C HIS A 227 39.95 10.39 -26.87
N SER A 228 41.03 11.15 -26.65
CA SER A 228 41.08 12.34 -25.77
C SER A 228 40.55 12.12 -24.35
N LEU A 229 40.94 10.98 -23.77
CA LEU A 229 40.40 10.47 -22.54
C LEU A 229 41.16 10.94 -21.30
N ASP A 230 40.51 10.82 -20.15
CA ASP A 230 41.15 11.10 -18.86
C ASP A 230 42.04 9.96 -18.33
N ASN A 231 41.98 8.75 -18.90
CA ASN A 231 42.80 7.60 -18.47
C ASN A 231 43.17 6.62 -19.60
N GLY A 232 43.38 7.17 -20.81
CA GLY A 232 43.67 6.39 -22.03
C GLY A 232 42.54 5.47 -22.48
N ASP A 233 42.71 4.80 -23.62
CA ASP A 233 41.65 3.97 -24.22
C ASP A 233 41.29 2.77 -23.34
N LYS A 234 39.99 2.46 -23.26
CA LYS A 234 39.44 1.39 -22.43
C LYS A 234 38.23 0.72 -23.09
N HIS A 235 38.34 -0.60 -23.23
CA HIS A 235 37.26 -1.50 -23.66
C HIS A 235 37.01 -2.53 -22.55
N ILE A 236 36.38 -2.09 -21.46
CA ILE A 236 36.17 -2.92 -20.26
C ILE A 236 34.75 -3.44 -20.29
N LYS A 237 34.59 -4.76 -20.41
CA LYS A 237 33.32 -5.47 -20.23
C LYS A 237 33.22 -5.96 -18.80
N ALA A 238 32.08 -5.74 -18.17
CA ALA A 238 31.80 -6.08 -16.78
C ALA A 238 30.57 -7.00 -16.68
N MET A 239 30.47 -7.71 -15.56
CA MET A 239 29.22 -8.33 -15.15
C MET A 239 28.45 -7.36 -14.26
N GLY A 240 27.28 -6.91 -14.72
CA GLY A 240 26.42 -5.95 -14.05
C GLY A 240 25.30 -6.58 -13.23
N TYR A 241 24.96 -5.97 -12.10
CA TYR A 241 23.87 -6.38 -11.20
C TYR A 241 22.99 -5.16 -10.86
N ILE A 242 21.67 -5.35 -10.85
CA ILE A 242 20.72 -4.29 -10.47
C ILE A 242 19.79 -4.82 -9.38
N LEU A 243 19.69 -4.09 -8.27
CA LEU A 243 18.87 -4.43 -7.10
C LEU A 243 18.05 -3.23 -6.58
N ARG A 244 17.01 -3.43 -5.75
CA ARG A 244 16.09 -2.34 -5.27
C ARG A 244 15.60 -2.39 -3.78
N THR A 245 15.05 -1.26 -3.26
CA THR A 245 14.35 -1.07 -1.92
C THR A 245 13.16 -0.04 -1.96
N PHE A 246 12.34 0.17 -0.89
CA PHE A 246 11.05 0.98 -0.82
C PHE A 246 11.04 2.27 0.09
N HIS A 247 10.10 3.27 -0.05
CA HIS A 247 10.06 4.64 0.63
C HIS A 247 8.70 5.43 0.73
N TYR A 248 8.67 6.62 1.40
CA TYR A 248 7.56 7.59 1.70
C TYR A 248 6.70 8.09 0.52
N ASP A 249 7.32 8.53 -0.60
CA ASP A 249 6.63 9.11 -1.78
C ASP A 249 5.89 8.06 -2.62
N SER A 250 5.54 6.94 -1.99
CA SER A 250 4.88 5.84 -2.62
C SER A 250 3.55 6.26 -3.24
N GLN A 251 3.36 5.89 -4.50
CA GLN A 251 2.08 6.03 -5.21
C GLN A 251 0.95 5.24 -4.52
N PHE A 252 1.27 4.36 -3.55
CA PHE A 252 0.25 3.72 -2.73
C PHE A 252 -0.62 4.70 -1.95
N TRP A 253 -0.18 5.94 -1.68
CA TRP A 253 -1.07 6.94 -1.07
C TRP A 253 -2.10 7.52 -2.06
N SER A 254 -1.75 7.61 -3.34
CA SER A 254 -2.53 8.29 -4.38
C SER A 254 -3.24 7.37 -5.37
N ASN A 255 -2.98 6.05 -5.34
CA ASN A 255 -3.60 5.06 -6.24
C ASN A 255 -4.63 4.17 -5.52
N ARG A 256 -5.38 3.38 -6.30
CA ARG A 256 -6.32 2.36 -5.80
C ARG A 256 -5.79 0.93 -5.96
N ASN A 257 -4.47 0.78 -5.93
CA ASN A 257 -3.83 -0.53 -5.99
C ASN A 257 -3.67 -1.08 -4.58
N ALA A 258 -3.97 -2.38 -4.42
CA ALA A 258 -3.70 -3.11 -3.20
C ALA A 258 -2.22 -3.49 -3.13
N TYR A 259 -1.73 -3.71 -1.90
CA TYR A 259 -0.39 -4.22 -1.63
C TYR A 259 -0.47 -5.23 -0.49
N ASN A 260 0.19 -6.38 -0.63
CA ASN A 260 0.26 -7.44 0.38
C ASN A 260 -1.10 -7.78 1.04
N PHE A 261 -2.03 -8.39 0.30
CA PHE A 261 -3.32 -8.84 0.88
C PHE A 261 -3.16 -9.82 2.06
N ALA A 262 -2.06 -10.57 2.10
CA ALA A 262 -1.80 -11.52 3.17
C ALA A 262 -1.54 -10.82 4.51
N GLY A 263 -0.81 -9.70 4.52
CA GLY A 263 -0.58 -8.87 5.71
C GLY A 263 -1.88 -8.35 6.34
N GLY A 264 -2.93 -8.14 5.54
CA GLY A 264 -4.26 -7.77 6.04
C GLY A 264 -4.95 -8.79 6.93
N LYS A 265 -4.38 -9.99 7.09
CA LYS A 265 -4.97 -11.11 7.86
C LYS A 265 -4.42 -11.27 9.27
N THR A 266 -3.32 -10.61 9.62
CA THR A 266 -2.50 -10.98 10.80
C THR A 266 -2.43 -9.93 11.92
N GLY A 267 -3.32 -8.93 11.89
CA GLY A 267 -3.52 -8.01 13.01
C GLY A 267 -2.33 -7.06 13.23
N PHE A 268 -1.92 -6.84 14.48
CA PHE A 268 -0.84 -5.92 14.86
C PHE A 268 0.56 -6.55 14.72
N ASP A 269 0.88 -7.02 13.52
CA ASP A 269 2.16 -7.62 13.14
C ASP A 269 3.11 -6.62 12.46
N SER A 270 4.21 -7.11 11.88
CA SER A 270 5.16 -6.27 11.13
C SER A 270 5.13 -6.53 9.62
N GLN A 271 3.97 -6.83 9.02
CA GLN A 271 3.82 -6.86 7.55
C GLN A 271 3.10 -5.61 7.05
N GLU A 272 3.78 -4.86 6.18
CA GLU A 272 3.15 -3.74 5.49
C GLU A 272 2.04 -4.23 4.56
N THR A 273 0.88 -3.59 4.59
CA THR A 273 -0.26 -3.93 3.73
C THR A 273 -1.05 -2.69 3.34
N LYS A 274 -1.65 -2.72 2.15
CA LYS A 274 -2.68 -1.78 1.72
C LYS A 274 -3.85 -2.55 1.14
N LEU A 275 -4.97 -2.50 1.84
CA LEU A 275 -6.18 -3.21 1.47
C LEU A 275 -7.16 -2.29 0.72
N PRO A 276 -8.12 -2.86 -0.04
CA PRO A 276 -9.17 -2.09 -0.69
C PRO A 276 -10.02 -1.25 0.26
N THR A 277 -10.04 -1.57 1.55
CA THR A 277 -10.64 -0.73 2.59
C THR A 277 -10.10 0.70 2.58
N TYR A 278 -8.85 0.91 2.14
CA TYR A 278 -8.25 2.25 2.00
C TYR A 278 -9.05 3.18 1.08
N TRP A 279 -9.63 2.68 -0.02
CA TRP A 279 -10.34 3.50 -1.02
C TRP A 279 -11.84 3.21 -1.13
N SER A 280 -12.34 2.20 -0.42
CA SER A 280 -13.74 1.74 -0.56
C SER A 280 -14.54 1.74 0.73
N THR A 281 -13.94 2.08 1.87
CA THR A 281 -14.62 2.07 3.17
C THR A 281 -14.84 3.50 3.70
N PRO A 282 -16.10 3.97 3.77
CA PRO A 282 -16.45 5.17 4.50
C PRO A 282 -16.24 5.01 6.01
N PHE A 283 -15.86 6.09 6.68
CA PHE A 283 -15.60 6.07 8.12
C PHE A 283 -15.90 7.42 8.78
N SER A 284 -16.07 7.37 10.10
CA SER A 284 -16.22 8.54 10.97
C SER A 284 -15.10 8.68 12.00
N LYS A 285 -14.29 7.63 12.19
CA LYS A 285 -13.12 7.60 13.07
C LYS A 285 -11.95 6.88 12.41
N ILE A 286 -10.75 7.36 12.68
CA ILE A 286 -9.48 6.71 12.33
C ILE A 286 -8.77 6.36 13.63
N CYS A 287 -8.37 5.11 13.78
CA CYS A 287 -7.53 4.63 14.86
C CYS A 287 -6.12 4.44 14.30
N LEU A 288 -5.16 5.15 14.89
CA LEU A 288 -3.75 5.12 14.50
C LEU A 288 -2.98 4.39 15.59
N GLY A 289 -2.18 3.41 15.22
CA GLY A 289 -1.34 2.65 16.13
C GLY A 289 0.13 2.68 15.73
N MET A 290 1.06 2.79 16.67
CA MET A 290 2.50 2.64 16.42
C MET A 290 3.07 1.56 17.32
N LYS A 291 3.83 0.63 16.73
CA LYS A 291 4.58 -0.39 17.46
C LYS A 291 6.07 -0.12 17.41
N ILE A 292 6.68 -0.01 18.59
CA ILE A 292 8.12 0.23 18.81
C ILE A 292 8.61 -0.85 19.77
N GLY A 293 9.38 -1.80 19.27
CA GLY A 293 9.71 -3.02 20.02
C GLY A 293 8.44 -3.76 20.46
N HIS A 294 8.25 -3.90 21.77
CA HIS A 294 7.06 -4.52 22.37
C HIS A 294 5.95 -3.51 22.73
N GLN A 295 6.22 -2.21 22.64
CA GLN A 295 5.25 -1.17 22.98
C GLN A 295 4.34 -0.89 21.80
N LEU A 296 3.03 -0.79 22.06
CA LEU A 296 2.00 -0.50 21.07
C LEU A 296 1.12 0.64 21.59
N GLY A 297 1.27 1.83 21.00
CA GLY A 297 0.50 3.03 21.35
C GLY A 297 -0.61 3.30 20.34
N PHE A 298 -1.76 3.82 20.80
CA PHE A 298 -2.90 4.15 19.94
C PHE A 298 -3.43 5.56 20.20
N ILE A 299 -3.87 6.22 19.12
CA ILE A 299 -4.65 7.46 19.17
C ILE A 299 -5.84 7.39 18.21
N VAL A 300 -6.84 8.24 18.42
CA VAL A 300 -8.05 8.30 17.59
C VAL A 300 -8.24 9.69 17.02
N ILE A 301 -8.51 9.76 15.72
CA ILE A 301 -8.96 10.97 15.01
C ILE A 301 -10.45 10.81 14.70
N ASN A 302 -11.28 11.75 15.18
CA ASN A 302 -12.67 11.84 14.77
C ASN A 302 -12.75 12.62 13.45
N ARG A 303 -13.04 11.93 12.35
CA ARG A 303 -13.11 12.53 11.01
C ARG A 303 -14.03 11.71 10.11
N HIS A 304 -15.00 12.39 9.49
CA HIS A 304 -15.84 11.78 8.46
C HIS A 304 -15.19 11.90 7.08
N ALA A 305 -15.13 10.78 6.35
CA ALA A 305 -14.73 10.75 4.93
C ALA A 305 -15.28 9.51 4.21
N ASN A 306 -15.42 9.61 2.88
CA ASN A 306 -15.87 8.48 2.04
C ASN A 306 -14.83 7.34 1.97
N SER A 307 -13.55 7.66 2.18
CA SER A 307 -12.43 6.72 2.27
C SER A 307 -11.14 7.46 2.63
N LEU A 308 -10.08 6.73 3.05
CA LEU A 308 -8.77 7.34 3.33
C LEU A 308 -8.15 7.87 2.03
N TYR A 309 -8.35 7.15 0.93
CA TYR A 309 -7.99 7.62 -0.42
C TYR A 309 -8.57 9.01 -0.70
N SER A 310 -9.89 9.20 -0.52
CA SER A 310 -10.53 10.50 -0.80
C SER A 310 -10.05 11.62 0.14
N LEU A 311 -9.52 11.26 1.31
CA LEU A 311 -9.03 12.20 2.30
C LEU A 311 -7.56 12.59 2.08
N ILE A 312 -6.75 11.73 1.47
CA ILE A 312 -5.29 11.91 1.37
C ILE A 312 -4.81 12.12 -0.07
N ALA A 313 -5.41 11.44 -1.05
CA ALA A 313 -4.86 11.28 -2.40
C ALA A 313 -4.73 12.58 -3.20
N ASP A 314 -5.51 13.61 -2.88
CA ASP A 314 -5.45 14.91 -3.56
C ASP A 314 -4.29 15.80 -3.10
N GLY A 315 -3.51 15.33 -2.12
CA GLY A 315 -2.35 16.04 -1.57
C GLY A 315 -2.69 17.29 -0.76
N LYS A 316 -3.97 17.62 -0.58
CA LYS A 316 -4.38 18.85 0.14
C LYS A 316 -4.21 18.67 1.65
N TYR A 317 -3.67 19.71 2.29
CA TYR A 317 -3.56 19.76 3.75
C TYR A 317 -4.93 19.86 4.40
N ARG A 318 -5.14 19.08 5.47
CA ARG A 318 -6.36 19.13 6.30
C ARG A 318 -5.98 18.99 7.75
N ALA A 319 -6.24 20.03 8.55
CA ALA A 319 -5.85 20.07 9.95
C ALA A 319 -6.61 19.05 10.83
N THR A 320 -5.94 18.58 11.87
CA THR A 320 -6.55 17.93 13.05
C THR A 320 -6.37 18.81 14.29
N SER A 321 -6.98 18.41 15.40
CA SER A 321 -6.92 19.13 16.68
C SER A 321 -6.65 18.16 17.85
N LEU A 322 -5.71 17.23 17.65
CA LEU A 322 -5.33 16.25 18.68
C LEU A 322 -4.37 16.83 19.71
N GLY A 323 -3.51 17.76 19.30
CA GLY A 323 -2.47 18.34 20.12
C GLY A 323 -1.18 17.50 20.20
N ARG A 324 -0.06 18.18 20.48
CA ARG A 324 1.29 17.60 20.51
C ARG A 324 1.41 16.38 21.43
N ASN A 325 0.87 16.46 22.65
CA ASN A 325 0.97 15.38 23.64
C ASN A 325 0.27 14.10 23.16
N THR A 326 -0.85 14.24 22.45
CA THR A 326 -1.55 13.10 21.85
C THR A 326 -0.67 12.41 20.80
N TRP A 327 -0.04 13.16 19.90
CA TRP A 327 0.90 12.60 18.94
C TRP A 327 2.12 11.94 19.61
N LYS A 328 2.69 12.57 20.64
CA LYS A 328 3.79 11.99 21.43
C LYS A 328 3.40 10.68 22.11
N SER A 329 2.15 10.53 22.53
CA SER A 329 1.67 9.30 23.18
C SER A 329 1.71 8.05 22.28
N LEU A 330 1.73 8.20 20.94
CA LEU A 330 1.96 7.07 20.02
C LEU A 330 3.34 6.44 20.20
N VAL A 331 4.33 7.25 20.55
CA VAL A 331 5.74 6.86 20.66
C VAL A 331 6.11 6.57 22.13
N GLY A 332 5.46 7.24 23.07
CA GLY A 332 5.66 7.07 24.50
C GLY A 332 6.69 8.04 25.09
N PRO A 333 7.33 7.69 26.23
CA PRO A 333 8.22 8.59 26.96
C PRO A 333 9.43 9.09 26.16
N GLN A 334 9.83 8.37 25.10
CA GLN A 334 10.96 8.74 24.25
C GLN A 334 10.60 9.73 23.14
N ALA A 335 9.33 10.09 22.99
CA ALA A 335 8.87 11.00 21.94
C ALA A 335 9.50 12.39 22.07
N SER A 336 9.88 12.97 20.94
CA SER A 336 10.54 14.28 20.87
C SER A 336 10.02 15.09 19.69
N LEU A 337 9.74 16.36 19.89
CA LEU A 337 9.36 17.31 18.84
C LEU A 337 9.94 18.69 19.15
N GLN A 338 10.19 19.49 18.12
CA GLN A 338 10.59 20.89 18.33
C GLN A 338 9.42 21.73 18.86
N LEU A 339 9.75 22.79 19.60
CA LEU A 339 8.85 23.37 20.61
C LEU A 339 7.80 24.36 20.08
N ASN A 340 8.02 25.03 18.96
CA ASN A 340 7.22 26.20 18.61
C ASN A 340 6.07 25.85 17.65
N CYS A 341 6.32 25.74 16.34
CA CYS A 341 5.29 25.34 15.38
C CYS A 341 4.75 23.91 15.64
N SER A 342 3.45 23.69 15.36
CA SER A 342 2.83 22.36 15.28
C SER A 342 1.82 22.31 14.12
N LYS A 343 2.19 21.72 12.98
CA LYS A 343 1.31 21.49 11.84
C LYS A 343 0.84 20.03 11.85
N GLU A 344 -0.35 19.79 12.40
CA GLU A 344 -0.93 18.45 12.52
C GLU A 344 -2.08 18.18 11.54
N GLY A 345 -2.16 16.96 11.04
CA GLY A 345 -3.29 16.46 10.28
C GLY A 345 -2.89 15.64 9.06
N PHE A 346 -3.64 15.80 7.98
CA PHE A 346 -3.44 15.07 6.72
C PHE A 346 -2.62 15.89 5.74
N ASN A 347 -1.65 15.27 5.08
CA ASN A 347 -0.70 15.91 4.16
C ASN A 347 -0.05 17.16 4.79
N ALA A 348 0.42 17.03 6.04
CA ALA A 348 1.19 18.05 6.72
C ALA A 348 2.59 18.13 6.08
N VAL A 349 2.84 19.18 5.30
CA VAL A 349 4.09 19.41 4.58
C VAL A 349 4.63 20.80 4.86
N GLY A 350 5.95 20.96 4.92
CA GLY A 350 6.60 22.28 4.85
C GLY A 350 6.51 22.89 3.45
N ASP A 351 7.05 24.09 3.29
CA ASP A 351 7.01 24.86 2.03
C ASP A 351 7.94 24.29 0.96
N SER A 352 8.94 23.51 1.38
CA SER A 352 9.87 22.79 0.51
C SER A 352 9.77 21.27 0.73
N PRO A 353 9.89 20.44 -0.33
CA PRO A 353 9.79 18.98 -0.24
C PRO A 353 10.89 18.30 0.59
N ILE A 354 11.95 19.03 0.93
CA ILE A 354 13.04 18.55 1.78
C ILE A 354 12.64 18.55 3.26
N PHE A 355 11.75 19.45 3.69
CA PHE A 355 11.39 19.58 5.10
C PHE A 355 10.51 18.42 5.57
N SER A 356 10.37 18.31 6.89
CA SER A 356 9.54 17.28 7.50
C SER A 356 8.13 17.30 6.92
N LYS A 357 7.66 16.11 6.57
CA LYS A 357 6.37 15.87 5.91
C LYS A 357 5.72 14.60 6.45
N ALA A 358 4.39 14.60 6.51
CA ALA A 358 3.58 13.50 7.00
C ALA A 358 2.26 13.38 6.22
N ARG A 359 1.86 12.17 5.84
CA ARG A 359 0.53 11.90 5.24
C ARG A 359 -0.55 11.95 6.30
N ILE A 360 -0.27 11.41 7.48
CA ILE A 360 -1.09 11.55 8.68
C ILE A 360 -0.11 11.74 9.84
N GLY A 361 -0.06 12.93 10.42
CA GLY A 361 0.96 13.21 11.45
C GLY A 361 1.02 14.66 11.89
N ILE A 362 2.02 14.92 12.71
CA ILE A 362 2.42 16.26 13.13
C ILE A 362 3.84 16.54 12.63
N THR A 363 4.06 17.73 12.06
CA THR A 363 5.38 18.29 11.82
C THR A 363 5.58 19.49 12.73
N ALA A 364 6.76 19.65 13.30
CA ALA A 364 7.06 20.73 14.23
C ALA A 364 8.42 21.37 13.93
N ASN A 365 8.58 22.60 14.40
CA ASN A 365 9.75 23.42 14.17
C ASN A 365 10.16 24.21 15.41
N GLN A 366 11.41 24.68 15.45
CA GLN A 366 11.87 25.62 16.47
C GLN A 366 11.45 27.06 16.17
N GLN A 367 11.06 27.38 14.94
CA GLN A 367 10.45 28.66 14.58
C GLN A 367 8.93 28.62 14.81
N ASN A 368 8.33 29.81 14.86
CA ASN A 368 6.88 29.97 15.01
C ASN A 368 6.13 29.57 13.74
N ASP A 369 6.77 29.72 12.57
CA ASP A 369 6.21 29.27 11.32
C ASP A 369 6.43 27.76 11.11
N CYS A 370 5.51 27.17 10.33
CA CYS A 370 5.55 25.76 9.97
C CYS A 370 6.08 25.51 8.56
N SER A 371 6.82 26.47 7.98
CA SER A 371 7.34 26.36 6.60
C SER A 371 8.54 25.40 6.51
N SER A 372 9.35 25.36 7.57
CA SER A 372 10.68 24.70 7.57
C SER A 372 10.82 23.62 8.64
N CYS A 373 9.72 22.91 8.95
CA CYS A 373 9.68 21.91 10.02
C CYS A 373 10.80 20.88 9.92
N ASN A 374 11.50 20.64 11.04
CA ASN A 374 12.65 19.73 11.13
C ASN A 374 12.39 18.52 12.02
N SER A 375 11.21 18.45 12.65
CA SER A 375 10.76 17.30 13.44
C SER A 375 9.36 16.85 13.04
N ARG A 376 9.05 15.57 13.28
CA ARG A 376 7.78 14.94 12.93
C ARG A 376 7.49 13.67 13.73
N ILE A 377 6.20 13.39 13.88
CA ILE A 377 5.66 12.10 14.29
C ILE A 377 4.51 11.75 13.33
N GLY A 378 4.50 10.56 12.75
CA GLY A 378 3.37 10.18 11.90
C GLY A 378 3.52 8.92 11.06
N PHE A 379 2.59 8.79 10.11
CA PHE A 379 2.43 7.68 9.19
C PHE A 379 2.61 8.16 7.77
N GLY A 380 3.44 7.45 7.01
CA GLY A 380 3.97 7.98 5.77
C GLY A 380 4.62 9.31 6.08
N THR A 381 5.82 9.28 6.65
CA THR A 381 6.65 10.46 6.94
C THR A 381 7.94 10.50 6.12
N GLY A 382 8.54 11.67 5.98
CA GLY A 382 9.83 11.86 5.28
C GLY A 382 10.37 13.27 5.51
N GLY A 383 11.47 13.61 4.84
CA GLY A 383 12.14 14.92 4.91
C GLY A 383 13.54 14.85 5.54
N LEU A 384 14.04 16.01 5.97
CA LEU A 384 15.38 16.18 6.54
C LEU A 384 15.66 15.21 7.71
N TYR A 385 16.96 14.98 7.93
CA TYR A 385 17.59 14.14 8.98
C TYR A 385 17.44 12.63 8.80
N ASP A 386 16.27 12.13 8.38
CA ASP A 386 16.12 10.74 7.92
C ASP A 386 14.91 10.60 7.01
N ASP A 387 15.06 10.86 5.71
CA ASP A 387 13.94 10.75 4.75
C ASP A 387 13.35 9.33 4.72
N SER A 388 14.16 8.31 5.06
CA SER A 388 13.75 6.89 5.09
C SER A 388 12.86 6.52 6.28
N ASN A 389 12.71 7.40 7.28
CA ASN A 389 11.81 7.18 8.41
C ASN A 389 10.35 7.43 7.98
N THR A 390 9.72 6.38 7.43
CA THR A 390 8.35 6.39 6.88
C THR A 390 7.25 6.28 7.93
N CYS A 391 7.57 5.84 9.14
CA CYS A 391 6.66 5.82 10.26
C CYS A 391 7.43 5.84 11.58
N GLY A 392 7.03 6.71 12.51
CA GLY A 392 7.69 6.86 13.79
C GLY A 392 7.92 8.34 14.14
N ASN A 393 9.06 8.63 14.77
CA ASN A 393 9.44 9.96 15.23
C ASN A 393 10.84 10.34 14.73
N GLU A 394 10.93 11.48 14.08
CA GLU A 394 12.18 12.11 13.69
C GLU A 394 12.25 13.50 14.34
N ALA A 395 13.31 13.80 15.07
CA ALA A 395 13.48 15.09 15.72
C ALA A 395 14.95 15.44 15.87
N THR A 396 15.35 16.55 15.24
CA THR A 396 16.72 17.08 15.28
C THR A 396 16.67 18.60 15.50
N HIS A 397 17.75 19.22 15.98
CA HIS A 397 17.88 20.65 16.31
C HIS A 397 16.99 21.13 17.45
N SER A 398 17.45 20.88 18.67
CA SER A 398 16.84 21.36 19.92
C SER A 398 15.38 20.95 20.12
N PRO A 399 15.01 19.66 19.91
CA PRO A 399 13.68 19.20 20.25
C PRO A 399 13.53 18.99 21.77
N ASP A 400 12.28 18.91 22.22
CA ASP A 400 11.89 18.94 23.63
C ASP A 400 12.36 17.74 24.48
N ASN A 401 12.81 16.66 23.85
CA ASN A 401 13.31 15.46 24.52
C ASN A 401 14.58 14.91 23.86
N GLY A 402 15.44 15.81 23.38
CA GLY A 402 16.68 15.48 22.67
C GLY A 402 16.47 14.87 21.28
N ASN A 403 17.54 14.70 20.52
CA ASN A 403 17.44 14.18 19.16
C ASN A 403 16.94 12.72 19.16
N LYS A 404 15.98 12.41 18.29
CA LYS A 404 15.35 11.08 18.18
C LYS A 404 15.19 10.66 16.72
N HIS A 405 15.58 9.42 16.44
CA HIS A 405 15.45 8.75 15.15
C HIS A 405 14.74 7.40 15.36
N ILE A 406 13.45 7.45 15.68
CA ILE A 406 12.67 6.27 16.07
C ILE A 406 11.85 5.81 14.86
N LYS A 407 12.07 4.56 14.44
CA LYS A 407 11.25 3.89 13.42
C LYS A 407 10.23 2.97 14.10
N ALA A 408 9.01 2.96 13.58
CA ALA A 408 7.89 2.21 14.12
C ALA A 408 7.14 1.47 13.02
N MET A 409 6.46 0.39 13.40
CA MET A 409 5.43 -0.21 12.55
C MET A 409 4.11 0.52 12.78
N GLY A 410 3.53 1.06 11.70
CA GLY A 410 2.30 1.85 11.74
C GLY A 410 1.05 1.06 11.35
N TYR A 411 -0.02 1.20 12.13
CA TYR A 411 -1.35 0.65 11.85
C TYR A 411 -2.36 1.77 11.67
N ILE A 412 -3.14 1.69 10.59
CA ILE A 412 -4.24 2.63 10.30
C ILE A 412 -5.52 1.81 10.17
N LEU A 413 -6.44 1.99 11.13
CA LEU A 413 -7.75 1.35 11.14
C LEU A 413 -8.81 2.42 10.97
N VAL A 414 -9.88 2.07 10.25
CA VAL A 414 -11.03 2.96 10.05
C VAL A 414 -12.27 2.36 10.70
N HIS A 415 -13.08 3.21 11.31
CA HIS A 415 -14.30 2.80 12.00
C HIS A 415 -15.45 3.74 11.62
N ASN A 416 -16.62 3.16 11.32
CA ASN A 416 -17.84 3.92 11.08
C ASN A 416 -18.81 3.77 12.27
N THR A 417 -19.20 4.89 12.85
CA THR A 417 -20.16 4.95 13.98
C THR A 417 -21.61 5.02 13.51
N GLU A 418 -21.88 5.31 12.23
CA GLU A 418 -23.24 5.35 11.71
C GLU A 418 -23.79 3.93 11.54
N ASN A 419 -25.00 3.69 12.05
CA ASN A 419 -25.69 2.41 11.88
C ASN A 419 -26.02 2.19 10.39
N ILE A 420 -25.26 1.30 9.74
CA ILE A 420 -25.45 0.88 8.34
C ILE A 420 -26.89 0.38 8.09
N PHE A 421 -27.57 -0.09 9.13
CA PHE A 421 -28.97 -0.50 9.10
C PHE A 421 -29.96 0.60 8.73
N GLN A 422 -29.73 1.86 9.14
CA GLN A 422 -30.64 2.95 8.80
C GLN A 422 -30.69 3.19 7.28
N HIS A 423 -29.58 3.01 6.57
CA HIS A 423 -29.53 3.26 5.12
C HIS A 423 -29.95 2.08 4.25
N ARG A 424 -29.62 0.82 4.61
CA ARG A 424 -30.02 -0.36 3.81
C ARG A 424 -31.42 -0.89 4.13
N SER A 425 -31.84 -0.84 5.41
CA SER A 425 -33.17 -1.31 5.83
C SER A 425 -34.26 -0.37 5.34
N PHE A 426 -34.09 0.94 5.48
CA PHE A 426 -35.11 1.91 5.11
C PHE A 426 -35.37 1.95 3.60
N PHE A 427 -34.35 1.76 2.76
CA PHE A 427 -34.51 1.66 1.30
C PHE A 427 -35.12 0.33 0.85
N LYS A 428 -34.72 -0.81 1.44
CA LYS A 428 -35.36 -2.10 1.15
C LYS A 428 -36.81 -2.13 1.62
N MET A 429 -37.09 -1.57 2.80
CA MET A 429 -38.44 -1.51 3.38
C MET A 429 -39.33 -0.56 2.58
N ARG A 430 -38.82 0.61 2.14
CA ARG A 430 -39.54 1.51 1.21
C ARG A 430 -39.78 0.89 -0.16
N LEU A 431 -38.83 0.13 -0.71
CA LEU A 431 -38.99 -0.57 -1.98
C LEU A 431 -40.01 -1.72 -1.86
N LEU A 432 -39.94 -2.50 -0.78
CA LEU A 432 -40.92 -3.55 -0.49
C LEU A 432 -42.31 -2.98 -0.22
N PHE A 433 -42.43 -1.87 0.51
CA PHE A 433 -43.70 -1.15 0.70
C PHE A 433 -44.23 -0.61 -0.63
N ALA A 434 -43.38 -0.01 -1.47
CA ALA A 434 -43.79 0.48 -2.78
C ALA A 434 -44.27 -0.66 -3.68
N ILE A 435 -43.56 -1.80 -3.71
CA ILE A 435 -43.97 -2.99 -4.47
C ILE A 435 -45.28 -3.58 -3.90
N TYR A 436 -45.39 -3.72 -2.58
CA TYR A 436 -46.60 -4.22 -1.92
C TYR A 436 -47.81 -3.32 -2.19
N PHE A 437 -47.63 -2.00 -2.10
CA PHE A 437 -48.68 -1.02 -2.38
C PHE A 437 -49.09 -1.06 -3.86
N ILE A 438 -48.13 -1.11 -4.79
CA ILE A 438 -48.41 -1.25 -6.24
C ILE A 438 -49.18 -2.54 -6.53
N VAL A 439 -48.78 -3.67 -5.97
CA VAL A 439 -49.45 -4.97 -6.19
C VAL A 439 -50.87 -4.97 -5.63
N ASN A 440 -51.09 -4.42 -4.44
CA ASN A 440 -52.44 -4.35 -3.85
C ASN A 440 -53.35 -3.36 -4.57
N VAL A 441 -52.84 -2.19 -5.00
CA VAL A 441 -53.60 -1.22 -5.80
C VAL A 441 -53.96 -1.81 -7.16
N LEU A 442 -53.04 -2.51 -7.82
CA LEU A 442 -53.32 -3.21 -9.08
C LEU A 442 -54.35 -4.35 -8.89
N ALA A 443 -54.29 -5.09 -7.78
CA ALA A 443 -55.28 -6.11 -7.46
C ALA A 443 -56.68 -5.50 -7.22
N LEU A 444 -56.77 -4.38 -6.51
CA LEU A 444 -58.02 -3.64 -6.31
C LEU A 444 -58.58 -3.12 -7.63
N LEU A 445 -57.72 -2.61 -8.52
CA LEU A 445 -58.10 -2.17 -9.87
C LEU A 445 -58.69 -3.31 -10.70
N VAL A 446 -58.15 -4.53 -10.60
CA VAL A 446 -58.72 -5.71 -11.28
C VAL A 446 -60.09 -6.08 -10.72
N VAL A 447 -60.28 -6.00 -9.40
CA VAL A 447 -61.59 -6.24 -8.76
C VAL A 447 -62.60 -5.18 -9.15
N LEU A 448 -62.23 -3.91 -9.17
CA LEU A 448 -63.08 -2.80 -9.60
C LEU A 448 -63.46 -2.88 -11.08
N VAL A 449 -62.53 -3.30 -11.95
CA VAL A 449 -62.80 -3.55 -13.37
C VAL A 449 -63.75 -4.74 -13.56
N ARG A 450 -63.63 -5.81 -12.75
CA ARG A 450 -64.57 -6.94 -12.77
C ARG A 450 -65.95 -6.57 -12.20
N ALA A 451 -66.00 -5.79 -11.13
CA ALA A 451 -67.25 -5.24 -10.57
C ALA A 451 -67.97 -4.34 -11.60
N ARG A 452 -67.21 -3.58 -12.39
CA ARG A 452 -67.72 -2.78 -13.52
C ARG A 452 -68.29 -3.64 -14.66
N GLN A 453 -67.79 -4.85 -14.87
CA GLN A 453 -68.34 -5.79 -15.86
C GLN A 453 -69.62 -6.49 -15.37
N GLN A 454 -69.83 -6.59 -14.05
CA GLN A 454 -71.00 -7.26 -13.46
C GLN A 454 -72.16 -6.32 -13.10
N SER A 455 -71.93 -5.00 -13.03
CA SER A 455 -72.97 -4.04 -12.65
C SER A 455 -73.08 -2.92 -13.70
N CYS A 456 -73.91 -3.17 -14.71
CA CYS A 456 -74.36 -2.15 -15.65
C CYS A 456 -75.89 -2.09 -15.66
N THR A 457 -76.46 -1.43 -14.65
CA THR A 457 -77.76 -0.75 -14.76
C THR A 457 -77.68 0.60 -14.03
N THR A 458 -77.85 1.67 -14.81
CA THR A 458 -78.21 3.06 -14.47
C THR A 458 -77.30 3.94 -13.56
N ASN A 459 -76.88 5.07 -14.18
CA ASN A 459 -76.41 6.37 -13.64
C ASN A 459 -75.22 6.53 -12.67
N HIS A 460 -74.62 5.49 -12.09
CA HIS A 460 -73.38 5.67 -11.28
C HIS A 460 -72.05 5.48 -12.03
N CYS A 461 -72.09 5.25 -13.34
CA CYS A 461 -70.89 4.91 -14.12
C CYS A 461 -70.01 6.11 -14.50
N GLY A 462 -70.54 7.34 -14.47
CA GLY A 462 -69.84 8.56 -14.88
C GLY A 462 -68.77 9.02 -13.88
N GLU A 463 -69.10 9.08 -12.59
CA GLU A 463 -68.18 9.51 -11.53
C GLU A 463 -67.10 8.45 -11.26
N ILE A 464 -67.47 7.18 -11.21
CA ILE A 464 -66.51 6.06 -11.05
C ILE A 464 -65.52 6.03 -12.23
N SER A 465 -65.95 6.35 -13.45
CA SER A 465 -65.06 6.44 -14.62
C SER A 465 -64.07 7.60 -14.53
N LYS A 466 -64.48 8.71 -13.89
CA LYS A 466 -63.62 9.87 -13.61
C LYS A 466 -62.57 9.51 -12.56
N ASP A 467 -62.98 8.86 -11.47
CA ASP A 467 -62.08 8.48 -10.38
C ASP A 467 -61.08 7.39 -10.80
N ILE A 468 -61.49 6.43 -11.63
CA ILE A 468 -60.58 5.44 -12.22
C ILE A 468 -59.54 6.11 -13.14
N LYS A 469 -59.94 7.14 -13.91
CA LYS A 469 -58.99 7.90 -14.74
C LYS A 469 -58.00 8.70 -13.89
N THR A 470 -58.47 9.30 -12.80
CA THR A 470 -57.62 10.00 -11.82
C THR A 470 -56.61 9.03 -11.20
N LEU A 471 -57.08 7.88 -10.70
CA LEU A 471 -56.24 6.85 -10.10
C LEU A 471 -55.21 6.29 -11.09
N HIS A 472 -55.60 6.04 -12.35
CA HIS A 472 -54.67 5.58 -13.39
C HIS A 472 -53.58 6.62 -13.70
N THR A 473 -53.92 7.90 -13.62
CA THR A 473 -52.97 9.00 -13.83
C THR A 473 -52.00 9.12 -12.67
N GLU A 474 -52.47 9.01 -11.43
CA GLU A 474 -51.61 9.00 -10.25
C GLU A 474 -50.66 7.80 -10.20
N VAL A 475 -51.15 6.60 -10.57
CA VAL A 475 -50.31 5.40 -10.69
C VAL A 475 -49.23 5.57 -11.76
N LYS A 476 -49.54 6.18 -12.91
CA LYS A 476 -48.54 6.49 -13.95
C LYS A 476 -47.49 7.48 -13.46
N ASN A 477 -47.90 8.52 -12.73
CA ASN A 477 -46.98 9.51 -12.15
C ASN A 477 -46.07 8.87 -11.11
N LEU A 478 -46.60 7.97 -10.28
CA LEU A 478 -45.82 7.22 -9.29
C LEU A 478 -44.78 6.31 -9.98
N ILE A 479 -45.17 5.61 -11.05
CA ILE A 479 -44.25 4.78 -11.85
C ILE A 479 -43.14 5.63 -12.49
N ALA A 480 -43.46 6.83 -12.98
CA ALA A 480 -42.47 7.74 -13.55
C ALA A 480 -41.47 8.23 -12.48
N LEU A 481 -41.96 8.61 -11.30
CA LEU A 481 -41.13 8.98 -10.14
C LEU A 481 -40.19 7.85 -9.71
N VAL A 482 -40.68 6.61 -9.67
CA VAL A 482 -39.87 5.42 -9.35
C VAL A 482 -38.82 5.17 -10.43
N LYS A 483 -39.16 5.33 -11.72
CA LYS A 483 -38.22 5.18 -12.84
C LYS A 483 -37.12 6.23 -12.78
N ASP A 484 -37.43 7.49 -12.51
CA ASP A 484 -36.42 8.56 -12.39
C ASP A 484 -35.51 8.39 -11.17
N ALA A 485 -36.07 7.95 -10.04
CA ALA A 485 -35.29 7.59 -8.86
C ALA A 485 -34.33 6.43 -9.10
N LEU A 486 -34.69 5.46 -9.96
CA LEU A 486 -33.83 4.36 -10.38
C LEU A 486 -32.78 4.79 -11.42
N ARG A 487 -33.17 5.64 -12.39
CA ARG A 487 -32.32 6.08 -13.51
C ARG A 487 -31.21 7.04 -13.07
N SER A 488 -31.46 7.88 -12.05
CA SER A 488 -30.47 8.82 -11.50
C SER A 488 -29.30 8.14 -10.75
N LYS A 489 -29.41 6.85 -10.40
CA LYS A 489 -28.36 6.10 -9.66
C LYS A 489 -27.68 4.97 -10.45
N LEU A 490 -28.09 4.70 -11.68
CA LEU A 490 -27.49 3.70 -12.58
C LEU A 490 -26.83 4.39 -13.80
N LYS A 491 -25.77 5.18 -13.59
CA LYS A 491 -24.84 5.54 -14.67
C LYS A 491 -23.87 4.39 -14.89
N GLY A 492 -24.32 3.38 -15.61
CA GLY A 492 -23.54 2.23 -16.08
C GLY A 492 -24.36 1.49 -17.13
N THR A 493 -23.86 1.44 -18.35
CA THR A 493 -24.52 0.89 -19.55
C THR A 493 -24.92 -0.57 -19.36
N PHE A 494 -26.23 -0.85 -19.34
CA PHE A 494 -26.79 -2.19 -19.51
C PHE A 494 -27.79 -2.19 -20.67
N PRO A 495 -27.83 -3.25 -21.51
CA PRO A 495 -28.71 -3.28 -22.68
C PRO A 495 -30.19 -3.47 -22.31
N ASP A 496 -31.07 -2.76 -23.00
CA ASP A 496 -32.54 -2.68 -22.78
C ASP A 496 -33.30 -4.03 -22.81
N ASN A 497 -32.66 -5.13 -23.22
CA ASN A 497 -33.32 -6.43 -23.39
C ASN A 497 -33.65 -7.16 -22.08
N ILE A 498 -32.99 -6.85 -20.96
CA ILE A 498 -33.27 -7.51 -19.65
C ILE A 498 -34.55 -6.96 -19.02
N TYR A 499 -34.87 -5.68 -19.23
CA TYR A 499 -36.09 -5.06 -18.68
C TYR A 499 -37.37 -5.62 -19.32
N ARG A 500 -37.32 -6.04 -20.59
CA ARG A 500 -38.46 -6.68 -21.28
C ARG A 500 -38.75 -8.08 -20.71
N CYS A 501 -37.72 -8.90 -20.47
CA CYS A 501 -37.90 -10.26 -19.92
C CYS A 501 -38.51 -10.25 -18.51
N PHE A 502 -38.11 -9.30 -17.65
CA PHE A 502 -38.57 -9.27 -16.25
C PHE A 502 -40.06 -8.89 -16.14
N PHE A 503 -40.55 -8.00 -17.00
CA PHE A 503 -41.95 -7.60 -17.02
C PHE A 503 -42.85 -8.64 -17.68
N GLN A 504 -42.37 -9.34 -18.71
CA GLN A 504 -43.17 -10.29 -19.48
C GLN A 504 -43.38 -11.62 -18.73
N CYS A 505 -42.43 -12.03 -17.86
CA CYS A 505 -42.59 -13.20 -17.00
C CYS A 505 -43.55 -12.98 -15.81
N CYS A 506 -43.69 -11.75 -15.31
CA CYS A 506 -44.56 -11.48 -14.14
C CYS A 506 -46.04 -11.34 -14.51
N TYR A 507 -46.37 -11.13 -15.78
CA TYR A 507 -47.76 -10.86 -16.21
C TYR A 507 -48.60 -12.13 -16.41
N PHE A 508 -47.98 -13.32 -16.48
CA PHE A 508 -48.66 -14.55 -16.91
C PHE A 508 -48.72 -15.70 -15.89
N SER A 509 -48.20 -15.55 -14.67
CA SER A 509 -48.31 -16.59 -13.64
C SER A 509 -49.37 -16.24 -12.60
N SER A 510 -50.38 -17.09 -12.49
CA SER A 510 -51.50 -17.01 -11.56
C SER A 510 -51.09 -16.75 -10.11
N VAL A 511 -51.95 -16.00 -9.40
CA VAL A 511 -51.84 -15.54 -8.00
C VAL A 511 -51.49 -16.66 -6.99
N LEU A 512 -51.75 -17.93 -7.34
CA LEU A 512 -51.38 -19.08 -6.52
C LEU A 512 -49.85 -19.32 -6.42
N ASN A 513 -49.09 -18.94 -7.45
CA ASN A 513 -47.61 -19.04 -7.41
C ASN A 513 -46.96 -17.91 -6.60
N ALA A 514 -47.63 -16.76 -6.48
CA ALA A 514 -47.15 -15.65 -5.64
C ALA A 514 -47.23 -15.98 -4.13
N LEU A 515 -48.27 -16.73 -3.71
CA LEU A 515 -48.41 -17.22 -2.34
C LEU A 515 -47.49 -18.41 -2.02
N ARG A 516 -47.13 -19.24 -3.01
CA ARG A 516 -46.04 -20.22 -2.84
C ARG A 516 -44.66 -19.58 -2.79
N PHE A 517 -44.48 -18.41 -3.42
CA PHE A 517 -43.27 -17.61 -3.30
C PHE A 517 -43.13 -16.96 -1.91
N SER A 518 -44.22 -16.47 -1.30
CA SER A 518 -44.16 -15.86 0.04
C SER A 518 -43.77 -16.84 1.14
N ASN A 519 -44.21 -18.11 1.09
CA ASN A 519 -43.75 -19.14 2.03
C ASN A 519 -42.35 -19.71 1.72
N ARG A 520 -41.78 -19.44 0.54
CA ARG A 520 -40.34 -19.70 0.24
C ARG A 520 -39.42 -18.51 0.53
N ILE A 521 -39.96 -17.32 0.79
CA ILE A 521 -39.18 -16.13 1.15
C ILE A 521 -38.57 -16.23 2.57
N VAL A 522 -38.94 -17.23 3.36
CA VAL A 522 -38.33 -17.50 4.68
C VAL A 522 -37.01 -18.28 4.59
N ILE A 523 -36.60 -18.84 3.43
CA ILE A 523 -35.37 -19.67 3.35
C ILE A 523 -34.51 -19.35 2.11
N PHE A 524 -34.29 -18.07 1.81
CA PHE A 524 -33.16 -17.65 0.96
C PHE A 524 -32.47 -16.40 1.53
N LEU A 525 -32.06 -16.49 2.80
CA LEU A 525 -30.90 -15.74 3.29
C LEU A 525 -29.64 -16.30 2.60
N THR A 526 -29.51 -16.05 1.30
CA THR A 526 -28.23 -16.24 0.62
C THR A 526 -27.22 -15.35 1.34
N VAL A 527 -26.17 -16.00 1.86
CA VAL A 527 -25.10 -15.41 2.65
C VAL A 527 -24.34 -14.41 1.77
N TYR A 528 -24.84 -13.18 1.65
CA TYR A 528 -24.08 -12.08 1.10
C TYR A 528 -22.95 -11.76 2.09
N PRO A 529 -21.67 -11.76 1.66
CA PRO A 529 -20.59 -11.45 2.56
C PRO A 529 -20.57 -9.93 2.87
N PHE A 530 -20.19 -9.60 4.09
CA PHE A 530 -20.30 -8.25 4.67
C PHE A 530 -19.38 -7.25 3.97
N SER A 531 -19.76 -5.97 3.93
CA SER A 531 -18.93 -4.91 3.33
C SER A 531 -17.95 -4.26 4.31
N SER A 532 -18.14 -4.46 5.61
CA SER A 532 -17.26 -3.94 6.66
C SER A 532 -17.30 -4.80 7.92
N CYS A 533 -16.26 -4.68 8.75
CA CYS A 533 -16.20 -5.29 10.08
C CYS A 533 -17.37 -4.85 11.00
N LYS A 534 -17.77 -3.57 10.92
CA LYS A 534 -18.88 -3.02 11.71
C LYS A 534 -20.22 -3.64 11.33
N GLU A 535 -20.50 -3.78 10.03
CA GLU A 535 -21.72 -4.44 9.55
C GLU A 535 -21.83 -5.86 10.09
N GLN A 536 -20.70 -6.58 10.11
CA GLN A 536 -20.66 -7.90 10.70
C GLN A 536 -20.87 -7.93 12.22
N TYR A 537 -20.25 -6.99 12.95
CA TYR A 537 -20.39 -6.86 14.39
C TYR A 537 -21.85 -6.59 14.79
N ASP A 538 -22.52 -5.67 14.08
CA ASP A 538 -23.90 -5.27 14.35
C ASP A 538 -24.91 -6.39 14.04
N LEU A 539 -24.62 -7.22 13.03
CA LEU A 539 -25.45 -8.37 12.64
C LEU A 539 -25.28 -9.58 13.58
N GLY A 540 -24.47 -9.47 14.65
CA GLY A 540 -24.41 -10.44 15.74
C GLY A 540 -23.77 -11.79 15.39
N LYS A 541 -23.11 -11.94 14.23
CA LYS A 541 -22.54 -13.24 13.82
C LYS A 541 -21.28 -13.65 14.58
N SER A 542 -20.48 -12.71 15.09
CA SER A 542 -19.32 -12.97 15.95
C SER A 542 -18.76 -11.67 16.52
N ARG A 543 -18.37 -11.68 17.80
CA ARG A 543 -17.70 -10.55 18.49
C ARG A 543 -16.20 -10.75 18.68
N ARG A 544 -15.63 -11.84 18.15
CA ARG A 544 -14.20 -12.15 18.28
C ARG A 544 -13.37 -11.38 17.26
N SER A 545 -12.19 -10.92 17.70
CA SER A 545 -11.18 -10.36 16.81
C SER A 545 -10.54 -11.48 15.98
N GLN A 546 -10.80 -11.51 14.67
CA GLN A 546 -10.31 -12.56 13.78
C GLN A 546 -10.44 -12.14 12.30
N ILE A 547 -10.07 -13.06 11.41
CA ILE A 547 -10.18 -12.86 9.97
C ILE A 547 -11.64 -13.04 9.52
N TYR A 548 -12.15 -12.06 8.79
CA TYR A 548 -13.46 -12.12 8.15
C TYR A 548 -13.37 -11.85 6.66
N ARG A 549 -14.26 -12.47 5.87
CA ARG A 549 -14.31 -12.26 4.42
C ARG A 549 -15.26 -11.10 4.11
N LEU A 550 -14.69 -9.97 3.70
CA LEU A 550 -15.42 -8.78 3.31
C LEU A 550 -15.59 -8.69 1.78
N MET A 551 -16.69 -8.10 1.32
CA MET A 551 -16.98 -7.85 -0.09
C MET A 551 -16.62 -6.43 -0.51
N PHE A 552 -15.82 -6.33 -1.57
CA PHE A 552 -15.51 -5.07 -2.25
C PHE A 552 -15.76 -5.24 -3.75
N GLY A 553 -16.88 -4.71 -4.24
CA GLY A 553 -17.35 -5.00 -5.60
C GLY A 553 -17.69 -6.49 -5.78
N SER A 554 -17.03 -7.16 -6.72
CA SER A 554 -17.15 -8.61 -6.94
C SER A 554 -16.14 -9.45 -6.13
N GLN A 555 -15.19 -8.82 -5.42
CA GLN A 555 -14.08 -9.51 -4.76
C GLN A 555 -14.40 -9.82 -3.28
N LYS A 556 -14.07 -11.04 -2.86
CA LYS A 556 -14.11 -11.51 -1.46
C LYS A 556 -12.71 -11.43 -0.86
N ILE A 557 -12.50 -10.56 0.11
CA ILE A 557 -11.18 -10.27 0.68
C ILE A 557 -11.15 -10.62 2.16
N PRO A 558 -10.27 -11.52 2.60
CA PRO A 558 -10.05 -11.80 4.02
C PRO A 558 -9.34 -10.62 4.69
N VAL A 559 -9.96 -10.04 5.70
CA VAL A 559 -9.48 -8.88 6.47
C VAL A 559 -9.57 -9.21 7.95
N PHE A 560 -8.52 -8.91 8.71
CA PHE A 560 -8.55 -8.99 10.16
C PHE A 560 -9.43 -7.86 10.71
N CYS A 561 -10.53 -8.22 11.34
CA CYS A 561 -11.36 -7.27 12.07
C CYS A 561 -11.04 -7.37 13.55
N HIS A 562 -10.54 -6.27 14.12
CA HIS A 562 -10.39 -6.15 15.56
C HIS A 562 -11.72 -5.69 16.18
N MET A 563 -12.30 -6.51 17.06
CA MET A 563 -13.65 -6.31 17.62
C MET A 563 -13.63 -5.97 19.12
N GLU A 564 -12.48 -6.11 19.78
CA GLU A 564 -12.30 -5.81 21.20
C GLU A 564 -11.98 -4.33 21.47
N ASN A 565 -11.93 -3.94 22.74
CA ASN A 565 -11.59 -2.57 23.14
C ASN A 565 -10.08 -2.46 23.41
N PHE A 566 -9.36 -1.74 22.55
CA PHE A 566 -7.88 -1.65 22.58
C PHE A 566 -7.38 -0.19 22.59
N GLY A 567 -8.14 0.71 23.22
CA GLY A 567 -7.76 2.13 23.33
C GLY A 567 -8.29 3.02 22.21
N CYS A 568 -8.95 2.45 21.20
CA CYS A 568 -9.62 3.20 20.13
C CYS A 568 -11.16 3.28 20.25
N GLY A 569 -11.74 2.74 21.33
CA GLY A 569 -13.16 2.78 21.65
C GLY A 569 -13.56 4.02 22.47
N GLY A 570 -14.67 4.67 22.12
CA GLY A 570 -15.14 5.92 22.73
C GLY A 570 -15.65 5.85 24.17
N ASN A 571 -15.44 4.75 24.90
CA ASN A 571 -15.83 4.62 26.30
C ASN A 571 -14.58 4.37 27.16
N LYS A 572 -13.97 5.44 27.66
CA LYS A 572 -13.06 5.35 28.81
C LYS A 572 -13.88 4.94 30.04
N LYS A 573 -13.97 3.64 30.30
CA LYS A 573 -13.91 3.13 31.67
C LYS A 573 -12.55 2.50 31.82
N LEU A 574 -11.63 3.24 32.45
CA LEU A 574 -10.37 2.72 32.93
C LEU A 574 -10.67 1.54 33.87
N LYS A 575 -10.31 0.34 33.45
CA LYS A 575 -9.62 -0.60 34.32
C LYS A 575 -8.33 -0.97 33.60
N ALA A 576 -7.22 -0.53 34.17
CA ALA A 576 -5.92 -1.08 33.84
C ALA A 576 -5.92 -2.52 34.36
N GLU A 577 -6.18 -3.47 33.47
CA GLU A 577 -5.77 -4.85 33.68
C GLU A 577 -4.66 -5.10 32.67
N THR A 578 -3.45 -5.19 33.21
CA THR A 578 -2.28 -5.78 32.58
C THR A 578 -2.73 -7.08 31.92
N PHE A 579 -2.70 -7.15 30.58
CA PHE A 579 -2.87 -8.41 29.87
C PHE A 579 -1.62 -9.28 30.14
N HIS A 580 -1.63 -9.99 31.26
CA HIS A 580 -0.82 -11.19 31.42
C HIS A 580 -1.45 -12.28 30.55
N TYR A 581 -0.68 -12.78 29.59
CA TYR A 581 -1.02 -13.98 28.85
C TYR A 581 -0.69 -15.18 29.76
N ASP A 582 -1.69 -15.67 30.49
CA ASP A 582 -1.53 -16.85 31.35
C ASP A 582 -1.47 -18.12 30.49
N SER A 583 -0.27 -18.69 30.37
CA SER A 583 -0.06 -20.07 29.97
C SER A 583 0.03 -20.94 31.24
N HIS A 584 -1.08 -21.52 31.68
CA HIS A 584 -1.06 -22.52 32.75
C HIS A 584 -0.57 -23.88 32.19
N PHE A 585 0.56 -24.38 32.69
CA PHE A 585 0.77 -25.77 33.19
C PHE A 585 2.27 -26.06 33.48
N TRP A 586 2.72 -25.87 34.74
CA TRP A 586 3.22 -26.92 35.66
C TRP A 586 4.00 -26.34 36.86
N SER A 587 3.80 -27.03 37.99
CA SER A 587 4.59 -27.12 39.23
C SER A 587 4.70 -25.94 40.21
N ASN A 588 3.82 -26.01 41.21
CA ASN A 588 4.12 -26.32 42.62
C ASN A 588 4.77 -25.28 43.56
N ARG A 589 4.03 -25.11 44.68
CA ARG A 589 4.44 -24.89 46.08
C ARG A 589 4.72 -23.46 46.56
N ASN A 590 3.71 -22.97 47.29
CA ASN A 590 3.79 -22.61 48.72
C ASN A 590 4.71 -21.45 49.14
N VAL A 591 4.09 -20.38 49.68
CA VAL A 591 4.20 -19.89 51.09
C VAL A 591 4.24 -18.36 51.23
N TYR A 592 3.13 -17.85 51.82
CA TYR A 592 2.93 -16.73 52.77
C TYR A 592 3.28 -15.26 52.45
N HIS A 593 2.22 -14.44 52.56
CA HIS A 593 2.10 -13.13 53.24
C HIS A 593 3.32 -12.20 53.33
N LEU A 594 3.15 -10.94 52.87
CA LEU A 594 3.01 -9.78 53.77
C LEU A 594 2.67 -8.48 53.02
N THR A 595 1.94 -7.65 53.76
CA THR A 595 1.26 -6.40 53.46
C THR A 595 2.17 -5.17 53.51
N GLY A 596 1.87 -4.18 52.64
CA GLY A 596 1.73 -2.77 53.04
C GLY A 596 2.94 -1.84 52.89
N GLY A 597 2.66 -0.59 52.49
CA GLY A 597 3.41 0.58 52.99
C GLY A 597 4.07 1.52 51.97
N LYS A 598 3.29 2.47 51.46
CA LYS A 598 3.53 3.93 51.38
C LYS A 598 4.97 4.53 51.26
N THR A 599 5.03 5.47 50.30
CA THR A 599 5.62 6.85 50.35
C THR A 599 7.13 7.06 50.40
N GLY A 600 7.61 8.00 49.56
CA GLY A 600 8.69 8.92 49.94
C GLY A 600 9.76 9.17 48.88
N PHE A 601 9.78 10.39 48.34
CA PHE A 601 10.96 11.04 47.74
C PHE A 601 12.19 10.91 48.66
N ASP A 602 13.39 10.67 48.14
CA ASP A 602 14.39 11.74 47.91
C ASP A 602 15.66 11.23 47.19
N SER A 603 16.34 12.20 46.61
CA SER A 603 17.60 12.20 45.88
C SER A 603 18.83 11.74 46.68
N GLN A 604 19.78 11.04 46.04
CA GLN A 604 21.17 11.48 45.82
C GLN A 604 22.10 10.35 45.36
N GLU A 605 23.14 10.79 44.67
CA GLU A 605 24.24 10.10 44.00
C GLU A 605 24.93 9.01 44.82
N THR A 606 25.42 7.96 44.14
CA THR A 606 26.80 7.49 44.34
C THR A 606 27.28 6.60 43.20
N LYS A 607 28.58 6.73 42.95
CA LYS A 607 29.40 6.23 41.84
C LYS A 607 29.52 4.70 41.78
N LEU A 608 29.74 4.21 40.55
CA LEU A 608 30.64 3.12 40.10
C LEU A 608 31.56 2.49 41.18
N PRO A 609 31.88 1.17 41.09
CA PRO A 609 32.71 0.68 39.98
C PRO A 609 32.36 -0.69 39.37
N THR A 610 32.84 -0.80 38.14
CA THR A 610 33.30 -1.99 37.41
C THR A 610 33.74 -3.19 38.24
N TYR A 611 33.32 -4.39 37.83
CA TYR A 611 34.19 -5.45 37.32
C TYR A 611 33.52 -6.16 36.15
#